data_AF-A0AAP3BDI6-F1
#
_entry.id   AF-A0AAP3BDI6-F1
#
_cell.length_a   1.000
_cell.length_b   1.000
_cell.length_c   1.000
_cell.angle_alpha   90.00
_cell.angle_beta   90.00
_cell.angle_gamma   90.00
#
_symmetry.space_group_name_H-M   'P 1'
#
loop_
_entity.id
_entity.type
_entity.pdbx_description
1 polymer ?
#
loop_
_entity_poly.entity_id
_entity_poly.type
_entity_poly.pdbx_seq_one_letter_code
_entity_poly.pdbx_strand_id
1 'polypeptide(L)'
;MKSFLSIKPGATFFLGSSQTLVYHKDSIEIIYRYQSGKKNFYTHVYMYIVDDTKVTLYADWGDYFLHLDSITQIDHFDGIMKRPCPTFVEILTNNDFEKAGIMSMNGKETMGLGMDIKVDWNGKIKPAALPYHPSVSEGIIKLTEKSLKLYTEISQNCPLKLWKDRLVAVWGQETK
;
A
#
# COMPACT_ATOMS: atom_id res chain seq x y z
N MET A 1 9.50 -7.23 -3.92
CA MET A 1 8.17 -7.27 -3.29
C MET A 1 7.13 -7.50 -4.37
N LYS A 2 5.94 -7.99 -4.04
CA LYS A 2 4.81 -8.02 -4.97
C LYS A 2 4.14 -6.65 -4.96
N SER A 3 3.62 -6.21 -6.10
CA SER A 3 2.80 -5.01 -6.18
C SER A 3 1.56 -5.13 -5.31
N PHE A 4 1.02 -3.97 -4.92
CA PHE A 4 -0.11 -3.85 -3.99
C PHE A 4 -1.30 -4.65 -4.47
N LEU A 5 -1.63 -4.62 -5.77
CA LEU A 5 -2.69 -5.43 -6.36
C LEU A 5 -2.12 -6.63 -7.12
N SER A 6 -2.82 -7.75 -7.06
CA SER A 6 -2.48 -8.98 -7.78
C SER A 6 -3.72 -9.77 -8.17
N ILE A 7 -3.62 -10.52 -9.27
CA ILE A 7 -4.62 -11.52 -9.66
C ILE A 7 -4.29 -12.92 -9.12
N LYS A 8 -3.05 -13.15 -8.68
CA LYS A 8 -2.61 -14.38 -8.04
C LYS A 8 -2.58 -14.23 -6.52
N PRO A 9 -2.94 -15.29 -5.78
CA PRO A 9 -3.04 -15.24 -4.33
C PRO A 9 -1.69 -15.03 -3.63
N GLY A 10 -0.58 -15.46 -4.24
CA GLY A 10 0.76 -15.34 -3.66
C GLY A 10 1.02 -16.26 -2.46
N ALA A 11 0.00 -16.86 -1.84
CA ALA A 11 0.08 -17.84 -0.76
C ALA A 11 -1.22 -18.64 -0.61
N THR A 12 -1.19 -19.69 0.21
CA THR A 12 -2.36 -20.50 0.55
C THR A 12 -3.20 -19.82 1.63
N PHE A 13 -4.52 -19.85 1.46
CA PHE A 13 -5.48 -19.34 2.45
C PHE A 13 -6.08 -20.50 3.25
N PHE A 14 -5.94 -20.45 4.57
CA PHE A 14 -6.41 -21.51 5.45
C PHE A 14 -7.94 -21.48 5.59
N LEU A 15 -8.60 -22.63 5.42
CA LEU A 15 -10.04 -22.85 5.64
C LEU A 15 -10.97 -21.75 5.09
N GLY A 16 -10.68 -21.25 3.88
CA GLY A 16 -11.53 -20.25 3.25
C GLY A 16 -11.39 -18.82 3.81
N SER A 17 -10.42 -18.57 4.69
CA SER A 17 -10.07 -17.23 5.18
C SER A 17 -9.92 -16.21 4.04
N SER A 18 -10.30 -14.96 4.30
CA SER A 18 -10.05 -13.82 3.42
C SER A 18 -8.65 -13.21 3.61
N GLN A 19 -7.89 -13.69 4.59
CA GLN A 19 -6.55 -13.20 4.91
C GLN A 19 -5.56 -14.36 5.08
N THR A 20 -4.32 -14.16 4.66
CA THR A 20 -3.19 -15.04 4.99
C THR A 20 -1.92 -14.21 5.22
N LEU A 21 -0.91 -14.83 5.82
CA LEU A 21 0.39 -14.22 6.14
C LEU A 21 1.52 -15.05 5.53
N VAL A 22 2.54 -14.37 5.01
CA VAL A 22 3.80 -14.98 4.58
C VAL A 22 4.94 -14.32 5.35
N TYR A 23 5.72 -15.13 6.05
CA TYR A 23 6.89 -14.66 6.79
C TYR A 23 8.12 -14.74 5.89
N HIS A 24 8.70 -13.59 5.58
CA HIS A 24 9.98 -13.47 4.90
C HIS A 24 11.09 -13.21 5.92
N LYS A 25 12.35 -13.24 5.47
CA LYS A 25 13.51 -12.99 6.33
C LYS A 25 13.43 -11.63 7.04
N ASP A 26 13.02 -10.59 6.31
CA ASP A 26 13.09 -9.20 6.77
C ASP A 26 11.72 -8.50 6.87
N SER A 27 10.63 -9.21 6.52
CA SER A 27 9.28 -8.63 6.49
C SER A 27 8.19 -9.68 6.66
N ILE A 28 6.99 -9.25 7.06
CA ILE A 28 5.79 -10.08 7.05
C ILE A 28 4.86 -9.55 5.97
N GLU A 29 4.50 -10.38 4.99
CA GLU A 29 3.54 -10.05 3.94
C GLU A 29 2.13 -10.44 4.41
N ILE A 30 1.24 -9.47 4.45
CA ILE A 30 -0.17 -9.62 4.76
C ILE A 30 -0.94 -9.56 3.45
N ILE A 31 -1.70 -10.63 3.17
CA ILE A 31 -2.43 -10.77 1.92
C ILE A 31 -3.92 -10.86 2.23
N TYR A 32 -4.70 -9.95 1.66
CA TYR A 32 -6.17 -10.04 1.67
C TYR A 32 -6.67 -10.49 0.31
N ARG A 33 -7.69 -11.36 0.32
CA ARG A 33 -8.44 -11.80 -0.84
C ARG A 33 -9.77 -11.06 -0.89
N TYR A 34 -10.02 -10.43 -2.03
CA TYR A 34 -11.28 -9.77 -2.36
C TYR A 34 -11.95 -10.48 -3.53
N GLN A 35 -13.28 -10.44 -3.55
CA GLN A 35 -14.09 -11.01 -4.62
C GLN A 35 -14.82 -9.90 -5.36
N SER A 36 -14.66 -9.85 -6.68
CA SER A 36 -15.40 -8.99 -7.59
C SER A 36 -16.10 -9.86 -8.64
N GLY A 37 -17.41 -10.08 -8.43
CA GLY A 37 -18.19 -11.05 -9.21
C GLY A 37 -17.63 -12.47 -9.08
N LYS A 38 -17.20 -13.05 -10.20
CA LYS A 38 -16.60 -14.40 -10.26
C LYS A 38 -15.07 -14.40 -10.15
N LYS A 39 -14.44 -13.23 -10.09
CA LYS A 39 -12.98 -13.09 -10.05
C LYS A 39 -12.54 -12.71 -8.64
N ASN A 40 -11.40 -13.23 -8.24
CA ASN A 40 -10.71 -12.78 -7.04
C ASN A 40 -9.57 -11.85 -7.44
N PHE A 41 -9.29 -10.88 -6.57
CA PHE A 41 -8.07 -10.10 -6.59
C PHE A 41 -7.52 -10.03 -5.18
N TYR A 42 -6.25 -9.67 -5.06
CA TYR A 42 -5.52 -9.72 -3.80
C TYR A 42 -4.84 -8.38 -3.55
N THR A 43 -4.79 -7.99 -2.27
CA THR A 43 -3.95 -6.87 -1.83
C THR A 43 -2.77 -7.39 -1.04
N HIS A 44 -1.59 -6.82 -1.26
CA HIS A 44 -0.35 -7.15 -0.56
C HIS A 44 0.13 -5.95 0.26
N VAL A 45 0.25 -6.13 1.58
CA VAL A 45 0.85 -5.15 2.49
C VAL A 45 2.01 -5.81 3.20
N TYR A 46 3.15 -5.14 3.27
CA TYR A 46 4.35 -5.61 3.96
C TYR A 46 4.47 -4.91 5.31
N MET A 47 4.83 -5.64 6.34
CA MET A 47 5.16 -5.13 7.65
C MET A 47 6.65 -5.36 7.93
N TYR A 48 7.35 -4.28 8.27
CA TYR A 48 8.74 -4.26 8.67
C TYR A 48 8.83 -3.90 10.14
N ILE A 49 9.62 -4.65 10.90
CA ILE A 49 9.92 -4.33 12.29
C ILE A 49 11.09 -3.33 12.29
N VAL A 50 10.86 -2.15 12.84
CA VAL A 50 11.90 -1.12 12.93
C VAL A 50 12.67 -1.28 14.23
N ASP A 51 11.93 -1.33 15.33
CA ASP A 51 12.42 -1.56 16.69
C ASP A 51 11.29 -2.17 17.54
N ASP A 52 11.47 -2.25 18.85
CA ASP A 52 10.51 -2.83 19.80
C ASP A 52 9.30 -1.92 20.13
N THR A 53 9.26 -0.72 19.55
CA THR A 53 8.20 0.28 19.72
C THR A 53 7.48 0.63 18.42
N LYS A 54 7.95 0.13 17.28
CA LYS A 54 7.47 0.58 15.97
C LYS A 54 7.58 -0.47 14.86
N VAL A 55 6.53 -0.54 14.04
CA VAL A 55 6.56 -1.20 12.72
C VAL A 55 6.26 -0.21 11.63
N THR A 56 6.77 -0.49 10.43
CA THR A 56 6.39 0.21 9.20
C THR A 56 5.54 -0.72 8.35
N LEU A 57 4.37 -0.25 7.96
CA LEU A 57 3.51 -0.89 6.97
C LEU A 57 3.79 -0.28 5.60
N TYR A 58 3.80 -1.09 4.55
CA TYR A 58 4.14 -0.68 3.20
C TYR A 58 3.31 -1.41 2.14
N ALA A 59 2.66 -0.65 1.27
CA ALA A 59 1.96 -1.14 0.08
C ALA A 59 2.76 -0.71 -1.15
N ASP A 60 3.35 -1.67 -1.85
CA ASP A 60 4.21 -1.41 -3.01
C ASP A 60 3.36 -1.01 -4.23
N TRP A 61 3.50 0.22 -4.74
CA TRP A 61 2.75 0.66 -5.93
C TRP A 61 3.53 0.45 -7.23
N GLY A 62 4.64 -0.31 -7.18
CA GLY A 62 5.53 -0.52 -8.32
C GLY A 62 6.09 0.81 -8.84
N ASP A 63 6.12 0.95 -10.16
CA ASP A 63 6.69 2.12 -10.81
C ASP A 63 5.74 3.34 -10.83
N TYR A 64 4.55 3.24 -10.24
CA TYR A 64 3.52 4.28 -10.36
C TYR A 64 4.01 5.65 -9.88
N PHE A 65 4.66 5.69 -8.71
CA PHE A 65 5.15 6.93 -8.10
C PHE A 65 6.54 7.36 -8.58
N LEU A 66 7.24 6.58 -9.39
CA LEU A 66 8.53 7.01 -9.98
C LEU A 66 8.38 8.22 -10.90
N HIS A 67 7.15 8.56 -11.30
CA HIS A 67 6.85 9.67 -12.18
C HIS A 67 6.44 10.94 -11.45
N LEU A 68 6.52 10.97 -10.12
CA LEU A 68 6.26 12.19 -9.35
C LEU A 68 7.20 13.33 -9.74
N ASP A 69 8.46 13.02 -10.04
CA ASP A 69 9.45 14.00 -10.52
C ASP A 69 9.07 14.64 -11.87
N SER A 70 8.12 14.06 -12.61
CA SER A 70 7.60 14.68 -13.84
C SER A 70 6.64 15.85 -13.58
N ILE A 71 6.19 16.04 -12.34
CA ILE A 71 5.34 17.16 -11.94
C ILE A 71 6.22 18.40 -11.74
N THR A 72 6.33 19.23 -12.77
CA THR A 72 7.15 20.45 -12.74
C THR A 72 6.39 21.68 -12.23
N GLN A 73 5.06 21.65 -12.22
CA GLN A 73 4.18 22.74 -11.74
C GLN A 73 3.19 22.20 -10.70
N ILE A 74 3.63 22.09 -9.45
CA ILE A 74 2.84 21.46 -8.37
C ILE A 74 1.50 22.16 -8.13
N ASP A 75 1.46 23.49 -8.11
CA ASP A 75 0.21 24.25 -7.87
C ASP A 75 -0.83 24.01 -8.98
N HIS A 76 -0.37 23.91 -10.23
CA HIS A 76 -1.24 23.62 -11.36
C HIS A 76 -1.76 22.17 -11.30
N PHE A 77 -0.86 21.22 -10.99
CA PHE A 77 -1.20 19.82 -10.81
C PHE A 77 -2.22 19.63 -9.68
N ASP A 78 -1.98 20.23 -8.53
CA ASP A 78 -2.88 20.21 -7.38
C ASP A 78 -4.23 20.83 -7.72
N GLY A 79 -4.26 21.95 -8.45
CA GLY A 79 -5.50 22.57 -8.92
C GLY A 79 -6.36 21.63 -9.78
N ILE A 80 -5.73 20.81 -10.62
CA ILE A 80 -6.40 19.80 -11.44
C ILE A 80 -6.86 18.60 -10.60
N MET A 81 -6.03 18.13 -9.66
CA MET A 81 -6.21 16.87 -8.97
C MET A 81 -7.05 16.97 -7.68
N LYS A 82 -7.11 18.14 -7.04
CA LYS A 82 -7.70 18.32 -5.69
C LYS A 82 -9.16 17.89 -5.59
N ARG A 83 -9.97 18.16 -6.62
CA ARG A 83 -11.39 17.75 -6.66
C ARG A 83 -11.58 16.29 -7.10
N PRO A 84 -11.00 15.83 -8.22
CA PRO A 84 -11.22 14.45 -8.70
C PRO A 84 -10.46 13.38 -7.90
N CYS A 85 -9.28 13.70 -7.38
CA CYS A 85 -8.36 12.79 -6.69
C CYS A 85 -7.83 13.42 -5.39
N PRO A 86 -8.70 13.76 -4.43
CA PRO A 86 -8.29 14.42 -3.18
C PRO A 86 -7.30 13.57 -2.37
N THR A 87 -7.41 12.24 -2.41
CA THR A 87 -6.49 11.34 -1.70
C THR A 87 -5.09 11.43 -2.29
N PHE A 88 -4.95 11.63 -3.60
CA PHE A 88 -3.64 11.82 -4.26
C PHE A 88 -2.95 13.07 -3.74
N VAL A 89 -3.65 14.21 -3.73
CA VAL A 89 -3.10 15.48 -3.24
C VAL A 89 -2.74 15.39 -1.75
N GLU A 90 -3.58 14.71 -0.97
CA GLU A 90 -3.30 14.47 0.46
C GLU A 90 -2.01 13.69 0.67
N ILE A 91 -1.79 12.56 -0.03
CA ILE A 91 -0.57 11.76 0.17
C ILE A 91 0.70 12.42 -0.36
N LEU A 92 0.59 13.31 -1.35
CA LEU A 92 1.72 14.08 -1.88
C LEU A 92 2.22 15.12 -0.89
N THR A 93 1.30 15.70 -0.13
CA THR A 93 1.58 16.79 0.80
C THR A 93 1.78 16.31 2.23
N ASN A 94 1.51 15.02 2.49
CA ASN A 94 1.65 14.42 3.80
C ASN A 94 3.10 14.03 4.11
N ASN A 95 3.70 14.77 5.05
CA ASN A 95 5.04 14.48 5.60
C ASN A 95 4.97 13.73 6.94
N ASP A 96 3.77 13.43 7.44
CA ASP A 96 3.54 12.68 8.68
C ASP A 96 3.41 11.19 8.37
N PHE A 97 4.46 10.44 8.68
CA PHE A 97 4.53 9.00 8.45
C PHE A 97 3.63 8.18 9.39
N GLU A 98 3.06 8.76 10.45
CA GLU A 98 1.99 8.09 11.23
C GLU A 98 0.67 8.03 10.45
N LYS A 99 0.59 8.79 9.37
CA LYS A 99 -0.46 8.71 8.36
C LYS A 99 0.11 8.10 7.10
N ALA A 100 -0.75 7.44 6.33
CA ALA A 100 -0.35 6.91 5.02
C ALA A 100 0.16 8.04 4.11
N GLY A 101 1.39 7.88 3.61
CA GLY A 101 2.07 8.81 2.72
C GLY A 101 2.95 8.07 1.72
N ILE A 102 3.52 8.80 0.77
CA ILE A 102 4.44 8.19 -0.20
C ILE A 102 5.75 7.83 0.51
N MET A 103 6.18 6.59 0.34
CA MET A 103 7.38 6.05 0.95
C MET A 103 8.22 5.36 -0.10
N SER A 104 9.54 5.56 -0.03
CA SER A 104 10.53 4.81 -0.80
C SER A 104 11.19 3.76 0.07
N MET A 105 11.28 2.53 -0.42
CA MET A 105 12.05 1.44 0.21
C MET A 105 13.27 1.06 -0.65
N ASN A 106 14.21 0.30 -0.07
CA ASN A 106 15.39 -0.24 -0.77
C ASN A 106 16.19 0.81 -1.56
N GLY A 107 16.52 1.96 -0.95
CA GLY A 107 17.30 2.99 -1.64
C GLY A 107 16.59 3.66 -2.83
N LYS A 108 15.24 3.71 -2.80
CA LYS A 108 14.35 4.25 -3.85
C LYS A 108 14.12 3.33 -5.05
N GLU A 109 14.50 2.06 -4.96
CA GLU A 109 14.16 1.08 -6.01
C GLU A 109 12.66 0.81 -6.11
N THR A 110 11.91 0.96 -5.02
CA THR A 110 10.45 0.81 -5.01
C THR A 110 9.79 1.97 -4.31
N MET A 111 8.65 2.42 -4.83
CA MET A 111 7.84 3.46 -4.21
C MET A 111 6.40 2.98 -4.00
N GLY A 112 5.83 3.39 -2.87
CA GLY A 112 4.54 2.89 -2.42
C GLY A 112 3.90 3.81 -1.41
N LEU A 113 2.81 3.32 -0.81
CA LEU A 113 2.24 3.97 0.36
C LEU A 113 2.78 3.30 1.62
N GLY A 114 3.33 4.10 2.52
CA GLY A 114 3.87 3.67 3.80
C GLY A 114 3.18 4.33 4.97
N MET A 115 3.17 3.65 6.12
CA MET A 115 2.66 4.17 7.39
C MET A 115 3.37 3.51 8.57
N ASP A 116 3.90 4.32 9.47
CA ASP A 116 4.50 3.89 10.72
C ASP A 116 3.42 3.69 11.80
N ILE A 117 3.48 2.54 12.47
CA ILE A 117 2.59 2.19 13.57
C ILE A 117 3.41 2.09 14.84
N LYS A 118 3.09 2.94 15.82
CA LYS A 118 3.60 2.79 17.18
C LYS A 118 2.95 1.58 17.84
N VAL A 119 3.78 0.68 18.32
CA VAL A 119 3.37 -0.52 19.04
C VAL A 119 4.48 -0.87 20.03
N ASP A 120 4.23 -0.60 21.30
CA ASP A 120 5.13 -1.04 22.38
C ASP A 120 4.86 -2.51 22.68
N TRP A 121 5.73 -3.39 22.17
CA TRP A 121 5.67 -4.80 22.56
C TRP A 121 6.79 -5.20 23.52
N ASN A 122 7.87 -4.43 23.68
CA ASN A 122 8.97 -4.62 24.64
C ASN A 122 9.27 -6.11 24.96
N GLY A 123 9.46 -6.92 23.91
CA GLY A 123 9.69 -8.38 23.99
C GLY A 123 8.52 -9.26 24.48
N LYS A 124 7.38 -8.71 24.89
CA LYS A 124 6.19 -9.44 25.38
C LYS A 124 5.43 -10.17 24.28
N ILE A 125 5.53 -9.70 23.04
CA ILE A 125 4.88 -10.30 21.87
C ILE A 125 5.96 -10.81 20.93
N LYS A 126 5.83 -12.07 20.49
CA LYS A 126 6.72 -12.60 19.46
C LYS A 126 6.49 -11.81 18.16
N PRO A 127 7.55 -11.46 17.40
CA PRO A 127 7.43 -10.80 16.10
C PRO A 127 6.35 -11.39 15.18
N ALA A 128 6.22 -12.71 15.16
CA ALA A 128 5.22 -13.41 14.35
C ALA A 128 3.75 -13.11 14.73
N ALA A 129 3.49 -12.66 15.95
CA ALA A 129 2.14 -12.33 16.42
C ALA A 129 1.78 -10.85 16.22
N LEU A 130 2.73 -10.01 15.82
CA LEU A 130 2.51 -8.57 15.63
C LEU A 130 1.43 -8.18 14.62
N PRO A 131 1.22 -8.91 13.50
CA PRO A 131 0.13 -8.58 12.57
C PRO A 131 -1.26 -8.63 13.24
N TYR A 132 -1.38 -9.33 14.37
CA TYR A 132 -2.61 -9.46 15.14
C TYR A 132 -2.68 -8.47 16.31
N HIS A 133 -1.64 -7.68 16.57
CA HIS A 133 -1.70 -6.62 17.57
C HIS A 133 -2.74 -5.57 17.13
N PRO A 134 -3.66 -5.10 18.01
CA PRO A 134 -4.76 -4.22 17.61
C PRO A 134 -4.33 -3.00 16.79
N SER A 135 -3.31 -2.27 17.24
CA SER A 135 -2.79 -1.08 16.52
C SER A 135 -2.22 -1.43 15.14
N VAL A 136 -1.58 -2.59 15.01
CA VAL A 136 -0.99 -3.04 13.74
C VAL A 136 -2.10 -3.49 12.79
N SER A 137 -3.06 -4.28 13.29
CA SER A 137 -4.21 -4.73 12.50
C SER A 137 -5.05 -3.56 12.00
N GLU A 138 -5.33 -2.56 12.86
CA GLU A 138 -6.01 -1.33 12.46
C GLU A 138 -5.19 -0.55 11.42
N GLY A 139 -3.87 -0.47 11.61
CA GLY A 139 -2.97 0.16 10.66
C GLY A 139 -2.98 -0.51 9.28
N ILE A 140 -2.98 -1.84 9.25
CA ILE A 140 -3.05 -2.62 7.99
C ILE A 140 -4.35 -2.30 7.25
N ILE A 141 -5.49 -2.26 7.95
CA ILE A 141 -6.78 -1.90 7.36
C ILE A 141 -6.73 -0.48 6.80
N LYS A 142 -6.28 0.50 7.60
CA LYS A 142 -6.18 1.90 7.18
C LYS A 142 -5.33 2.09 5.93
N LEU A 143 -4.15 1.46 5.88
CA LEU A 143 -3.26 1.55 4.72
C LEU A 143 -3.88 0.90 3.47
N THR A 144 -4.54 -0.24 3.63
CA THR A 144 -5.21 -0.95 2.53
C THR A 144 -6.38 -0.14 1.98
N GLU A 145 -7.25 0.38 2.85
CA GLU A 145 -8.38 1.23 2.47
C GLU A 145 -7.92 2.51 1.78
N LYS A 146 -6.89 3.17 2.32
CA LYS A 146 -6.32 4.38 1.71
C LYS A 146 -5.78 4.08 0.31
N SER A 147 -5.06 2.97 0.15
CA SER A 147 -4.51 2.54 -1.14
C SER A 147 -5.62 2.21 -2.15
N LEU A 148 -6.65 1.46 -1.74
CA LEU A 148 -7.81 1.17 -2.61
C LEU A 148 -8.60 2.43 -2.99
N LYS A 149 -8.78 3.35 -2.05
CA LYS A 149 -9.44 4.64 -2.30
C LYS A 149 -8.66 5.45 -3.33
N LEU A 150 -7.34 5.57 -3.15
CA LEU A 150 -6.46 6.26 -4.10
C LEU A 150 -6.55 5.63 -5.50
N TYR A 151 -6.44 4.31 -5.58
CA TYR A 151 -6.56 3.57 -6.85
C TYR A 151 -7.90 3.87 -7.55
N THR A 152 -8.99 3.85 -6.78
CA THR A 152 -10.34 4.09 -7.28
C THR A 152 -10.52 5.52 -7.78
N GLU A 153 -10.08 6.51 -7.00
CA GLU A 153 -10.11 7.92 -7.40
C GLU A 153 -9.33 8.15 -8.70
N ILE A 154 -8.13 7.59 -8.82
CA ILE A 154 -7.34 7.72 -10.04
C ILE A 154 -8.07 7.05 -11.20
N SER A 155 -8.46 5.78 -11.04
CA SER A 155 -9.04 4.96 -12.10
C SER A 155 -10.33 5.55 -12.66
N GLN A 156 -11.18 6.10 -11.80
CA GLN A 156 -12.50 6.58 -12.20
C GLN A 156 -12.48 8.07 -12.52
N ASN A 157 -11.87 8.88 -11.66
CA ASN A 157 -12.10 10.32 -11.65
C ASN A 157 -10.93 11.13 -12.23
N CYS A 158 -9.72 10.59 -12.29
CA CYS A 158 -8.56 11.37 -12.69
C CYS A 158 -8.72 11.97 -14.10
N PRO A 159 -8.59 13.29 -14.26
CA PRO A 159 -8.73 13.95 -15.56
C PRO A 159 -7.50 13.75 -16.45
N LEU A 160 -6.37 13.33 -15.86
CA LEU A 160 -5.10 13.17 -16.55
C LEU A 160 -4.93 11.72 -17.00
N LYS A 161 -5.10 11.48 -18.31
CA LYS A 161 -5.01 10.14 -18.91
C LYS A 161 -3.70 9.41 -18.56
N LEU A 162 -2.57 10.12 -18.55
CA LEU A 162 -1.27 9.56 -18.21
C LEU A 162 -1.27 8.86 -16.84
N TRP A 163 -1.89 9.46 -15.83
CA TRP A 163 -1.95 8.90 -14.48
C TRP A 163 -2.90 7.71 -14.36
N LYS A 164 -3.93 7.65 -15.20
CA LYS A 164 -4.81 6.48 -15.33
C LYS A 164 -4.09 5.31 -15.99
N ASP A 165 -3.46 5.56 -17.13
CA ASP A 165 -2.79 4.52 -17.93
C ASP A 165 -1.67 3.82 -17.14
N ARG A 166 -1.01 4.56 -16.22
CA ARG A 166 0.04 4.03 -15.35
C ARG A 166 -0.45 3.10 -14.23
N LEU A 167 -1.76 3.04 -13.94
CA LEU A 167 -2.29 2.17 -12.86
C LEU A 167 -2.01 0.68 -13.08
N VAL A 168 -1.68 0.28 -14.31
CA VAL A 168 -1.18 -1.07 -14.61
C VAL A 168 0.03 -1.47 -13.74
N ALA A 169 0.88 -0.51 -13.35
CA ALA A 169 2.03 -0.75 -12.48
C ALA A 169 1.64 -1.27 -11.07
N VAL A 170 0.44 -0.92 -10.60
CA VAL A 170 -0.06 -1.33 -9.28
C VAL A 170 -0.47 -2.82 -9.25
N TRP A 171 -0.71 -3.43 -10.42
CA TRP A 171 -1.14 -4.84 -10.56
C TRP A 171 0.02 -5.83 -10.76
N GLY A 172 1.27 -5.34 -10.73
CA GLY A 172 2.46 -6.15 -11.02
C GLY A 172 2.56 -6.56 -12.48
N GLN A 173 3.63 -7.31 -12.83
CA GLN A 173 3.92 -7.73 -14.21
C GLN A 173 2.93 -8.76 -14.79
N GLU A 174 1.85 -9.10 -14.09
CA GLU A 174 0.92 -10.17 -14.46
C GLU A 174 -0.22 -9.72 -15.40
N THR A 175 -0.18 -8.47 -15.87
CA THR A 175 -1.18 -7.85 -16.77
C THR A 175 -0.79 -7.85 -18.25
N LYS A 176 0.35 -8.47 -18.62
CA LYS A 176 0.76 -8.68 -20.02
C LYS A 176 0.30 -10.02 -20.56
#